data_AF-A0A933IR86-F1
#
_entry.id   AF-A0A933IR86-F1
#
_cell.length_a   1.000
_cell.length_b   1.000
_cell.length_c   1.000
_cell.angle_alpha   90.00
_cell.angle_beta   90.00
_cell.angle_gamma   90.00
#
_symmetry.space_group_name_H-M   'P 1'
#
loop_
_entity.id
_entity.type
_entity.pdbx_description
1 polymer ?
#
loop_
_entity_poly.entity_id
_entity_poly.type
_entity_poly.pdbx_seq_one_letter_code
_entity_poly.pdbx_strand_id
1 'polypeptide(L)'
;MLDALFYQWYCVELDSVLLEWTPVTSAGDCTLSLSGIALARQDYTLVLQVTDGFVVEPVTDDMTLRVLNTPSAANAGPDRTETSENVKYTVITGTAADFDGGDVIEYRWLEGNTVLMDWTSSNASGECPLNLGTVPIAINAYPTDVDTFTLQVRDGYDVSSDDMDFTITNSSPHANFLQCAGTYPLGDDVILQGSVSDFDGDTLSYELKKGAQTLCTGIVTPPFGGAPVQLPDCVVSGLWLGSHFITLQVDEIFNESVVTDPPCEVVIIDTDAPVLAPSVTPGILWPPNHKMVNVVIEANASDNSGLPVNLGAVVTSNEPVDGLGDGDTAPDWSDPVIDQDTGVITLQLRAERSGTGDGRVYTITITATDEAGNSSSADVAVIVPHDKGKK
;
A
#
# COMPACT_ATOMS: atom_id res chain seq x y z
N MET A 1 77.82 -59.74 -14.35
CA MET A 1 76.85 -58.77 -13.79
C MET A 1 76.03 -58.31 -14.96
N LEU A 2 74.70 -58.35 -14.87
CA LEU A 2 73.87 -57.67 -15.87
C LEU A 2 74.12 -56.18 -15.65
N ASP A 3 74.41 -55.46 -16.73
CA ASP A 3 74.61 -54.02 -16.67
C ASP A 3 73.31 -53.36 -16.19
N ALA A 4 73.43 -52.38 -15.30
CA ALA A 4 72.28 -51.66 -14.79
C ALA A 4 71.74 -50.77 -15.91
N LEU A 5 70.49 -51.02 -16.34
CA LEU A 5 69.81 -50.16 -17.29
C LEU A 5 69.20 -48.96 -16.56
N PHE A 6 69.20 -47.82 -17.24
CA PHE A 6 68.56 -46.59 -16.81
C PHE A 6 67.57 -46.14 -17.89
N TYR A 7 66.47 -45.52 -17.47
CA TYR A 7 65.49 -44.94 -18.38
C TYR A 7 65.13 -43.51 -17.99
N GLN A 8 64.76 -42.70 -18.97
CA GLN A 8 64.16 -41.38 -18.77
C GLN A 8 62.92 -41.23 -19.66
N TRP A 9 62.04 -40.31 -19.30
CA TRP A 9 60.89 -39.93 -20.12
C TRP A 9 61.00 -38.47 -20.53
N TYR A 10 60.88 -38.25 -21.83
CA TYR A 10 60.94 -36.92 -22.45
C TYR A 10 59.62 -36.60 -23.13
N CYS A 11 59.13 -35.38 -22.98
CA CYS A 11 57.94 -34.89 -23.68
C CYS A 11 58.36 -33.92 -24.78
N VAL A 12 58.00 -34.24 -26.03
CA VAL A 12 58.43 -33.49 -27.21
C VAL A 12 57.86 -32.08 -27.24
N GLU A 13 56.57 -31.92 -26.96
CA GLU A 13 55.87 -30.65 -27.09
C GLU A 13 56.20 -29.67 -25.96
N LEU A 14 56.61 -30.19 -24.79
CA LEU A 14 57.11 -29.38 -23.68
C LEU A 14 58.62 -29.12 -23.76
N ASP A 15 59.32 -29.74 -24.71
CA ASP A 15 60.78 -29.71 -24.82
C ASP A 15 61.45 -30.01 -23.46
N SER A 16 60.90 -30.98 -22.72
CA SER A 16 61.20 -31.17 -21.29
C SER A 16 61.31 -32.64 -20.90
N VAL A 17 62.26 -32.94 -20.01
CA VAL A 17 62.38 -34.24 -19.33
C VAL A 17 61.31 -34.31 -18.23
N LEU A 18 60.37 -35.26 -18.36
CA LEU A 18 59.31 -35.50 -17.37
C LEU A 18 59.75 -36.43 -16.24
N LEU A 19 60.73 -37.30 -16.52
CA LEU A 19 61.38 -38.14 -15.53
C LEU A 19 62.86 -38.28 -15.90
N GLU A 20 63.73 -37.83 -14.99
CA GLU A 20 65.18 -37.98 -15.10
C GLU A 20 65.63 -39.45 -15.04
N TRP A 21 66.85 -39.73 -15.51
CA TRP A 21 67.44 -41.06 -15.56
C TRP A 21 67.29 -41.83 -14.24
N THR A 22 66.47 -42.88 -14.28
CA THR A 22 66.13 -43.72 -13.13
C THR A 22 66.49 -45.18 -13.44
N PRO A 23 66.95 -45.98 -12.46
CA PRO A 23 67.25 -47.40 -12.69
C PRO A 23 65.99 -48.16 -13.13
N VAL A 24 66.11 -48.98 -14.18
CA VAL A 24 65.06 -49.91 -14.60
C VAL A 24 64.86 -50.95 -13.49
N THR A 25 63.60 -51.33 -13.21
CA THR A 25 63.31 -52.32 -12.17
C THR A 25 63.87 -53.69 -12.53
N SER A 26 64.00 -54.59 -11.54
CA SER A 26 64.40 -55.98 -11.80
C SER A 26 63.42 -56.77 -12.69
N ALA A 27 62.20 -56.24 -12.88
CA ALA A 27 61.19 -56.79 -13.79
C ALA A 27 61.23 -56.16 -15.19
N GLY A 28 62.03 -55.11 -15.41
CA GLY A 28 62.15 -54.39 -16.68
C GLY A 28 61.23 -53.17 -16.80
N ASP A 29 60.56 -52.74 -15.73
CA ASP A 29 59.57 -51.67 -15.80
C ASP A 29 60.21 -50.29 -15.89
N CYS A 30 59.67 -49.46 -16.79
CA CYS A 30 60.08 -48.08 -17.06
C CYS A 30 58.92 -47.10 -16.81
N THR A 31 58.48 -46.98 -15.56
CA THR A 31 57.24 -46.28 -15.18
C THR A 31 57.37 -44.76 -15.19
N LEU A 32 56.49 -44.07 -15.91
CA LEU A 32 56.26 -42.63 -15.76
C LEU A 32 55.05 -42.39 -14.85
N SER A 33 55.21 -41.57 -13.81
CA SER A 33 54.08 -41.00 -13.07
C SER A 33 53.81 -39.60 -13.60
N LEU A 34 52.58 -39.36 -14.05
CA LEU A 34 52.13 -38.02 -14.47
C LEU A 34 51.57 -37.22 -13.29
N SER A 35 51.60 -37.76 -12.08
CA SER A 35 51.10 -37.08 -10.89
C SER A 35 51.88 -35.79 -10.64
N GLY A 36 51.17 -34.66 -10.58
CA GLY A 36 51.78 -33.34 -10.36
C GLY A 36 52.39 -32.70 -11.62
N ILE A 37 52.29 -33.33 -12.80
CA ILE A 37 52.64 -32.72 -14.07
C ILE A 37 51.41 -32.01 -14.63
N ALA A 38 51.47 -30.68 -14.75
CA ALA A 38 50.42 -29.90 -15.39
C ALA A 38 50.56 -30.00 -16.91
N LEU A 39 49.69 -30.79 -17.55
CA LEU A 39 49.63 -30.93 -19.00
C LEU A 39 48.40 -30.17 -19.52
N ALA A 40 48.62 -29.23 -20.44
CA ALA A 40 47.53 -28.58 -21.16
C ALA A 40 46.82 -29.57 -22.09
N ARG A 41 45.57 -29.31 -22.44
CA ARG A 41 44.77 -30.20 -23.28
C ARG A 41 45.26 -30.24 -24.73
N GLN A 42 46.06 -31.25 -25.06
CA GLN A 42 46.53 -31.57 -26.42
C GLN A 42 47.05 -33.00 -26.48
N ASP A 43 47.50 -33.41 -27.66
CA ASP A 43 48.29 -34.63 -27.82
C ASP A 43 49.75 -34.33 -27.47
N TYR A 44 50.35 -35.20 -26.67
CA TYR A 44 51.77 -35.19 -26.36
C TYR A 44 52.43 -36.46 -26.87
N THR A 45 53.61 -36.31 -27.44
CA THR A 45 54.50 -37.41 -27.78
C THR A 45 55.47 -37.59 -26.63
N LEU A 46 55.33 -38.71 -25.91
CA LEU A 46 56.21 -39.10 -24.82
C LEU A 46 57.22 -40.10 -25.34
N VAL A 47 58.49 -39.77 -25.24
CA VAL A 47 59.60 -40.60 -25.69
C VAL A 47 60.25 -41.25 -24.47
N LEU A 48 60.16 -42.57 -24.39
CA LEU A 48 60.96 -43.39 -23.49
C LEU A 48 62.37 -43.50 -24.06
N GLN A 49 63.39 -43.24 -23.26
CA GLN A 49 64.78 -43.44 -23.63
C GLN A 49 65.44 -44.38 -22.63
N VAL A 50 66.14 -45.42 -23.11
CA VAL A 50 66.80 -46.44 -22.27
C VAL A 50 68.28 -46.56 -22.64
N THR A 51 69.15 -46.61 -21.62
CA THR A 51 70.60 -46.75 -21.78
C THR A 51 71.19 -47.72 -20.76
N ASP A 52 72.29 -48.36 -21.12
CA ASP A 52 73.15 -49.13 -20.21
C ASP A 52 74.31 -48.28 -19.63
N GLY A 53 74.40 -47.00 -20.01
CA GLY A 53 75.47 -46.09 -19.62
C GLY A 53 76.77 -46.24 -20.41
N PHE A 54 76.83 -47.15 -21.38
CA PHE A 54 78.00 -47.42 -22.23
C PHE A 54 77.79 -47.01 -23.70
N VAL A 55 76.55 -46.96 -24.18
CA VAL A 55 76.22 -46.46 -25.53
C VAL A 55 76.08 -44.94 -25.54
N VAL A 56 76.57 -44.30 -26.61
CA VAL A 56 76.57 -42.82 -26.77
C VAL A 56 75.15 -42.26 -26.95
N GLU A 57 74.24 -43.05 -27.55
CA GLU A 57 72.85 -42.66 -27.80
C GLU A 57 71.91 -43.71 -27.21
N PRO A 58 70.88 -43.31 -26.44
CA PRO A 58 69.91 -44.23 -25.87
C PRO A 58 69.00 -44.83 -26.95
N VAL A 59 68.46 -46.02 -26.68
CA VAL A 59 67.39 -46.61 -27.50
C VAL A 59 66.07 -45.94 -27.13
N THR A 60 65.25 -45.60 -28.11
CA THR A 60 64.01 -44.85 -27.89
C THR A 60 62.77 -45.61 -28.37
N ASP A 61 61.67 -45.39 -27.68
CA ASP A 61 60.31 -45.76 -28.11
C ASP A 61 59.36 -44.60 -27.77
N ASP A 62 58.28 -44.43 -28.53
CA ASP A 62 57.35 -43.31 -28.35
C ASP A 62 55.92 -43.77 -28.09
N MET A 63 55.18 -42.94 -27.34
CA MET A 63 53.75 -43.11 -27.15
C MET A 63 53.05 -41.75 -27.23
N THR A 64 51.83 -41.75 -27.77
CA THR A 64 50.97 -40.57 -27.75
C THR A 64 50.10 -40.57 -26.49
N LEU A 65 50.19 -39.52 -25.70
CA LEU A 65 49.26 -39.20 -24.62
C LEU A 65 48.27 -38.14 -25.12
N ARG A 66 46.99 -38.49 -25.24
CA ARG A 66 45.92 -37.55 -25.56
C ARG A 66 45.21 -37.10 -24.28
N VAL A 67 45.29 -35.81 -23.97
CA VAL A 67 44.48 -35.19 -22.90
C VAL A 67 43.14 -34.74 -23.52
N LEU A 68 42.02 -35.23 -22.99
CA LEU A 68 40.66 -34.99 -23.50
C LEU A 68 39.92 -33.93 -22.67
N ASN A 69 38.78 -33.42 -23.17
CA ASN A 69 37.85 -32.62 -22.37
C ASN A 69 37.15 -33.50 -21.34
N THR A 70 36.98 -32.99 -20.14
CA THR A 70 35.86 -33.31 -19.28
C THR A 70 34.78 -32.27 -19.53
N PRO A 71 33.60 -32.63 -20.09
CA PRO A 71 32.55 -31.64 -20.31
C PRO A 71 32.18 -30.94 -19.02
N SER A 72 31.95 -29.63 -19.10
CA SER A 72 31.33 -28.88 -18.00
C SER A 72 30.05 -29.54 -17.48
N ALA A 73 29.68 -29.25 -16.23
CA ALA A 73 28.45 -29.71 -15.60
C ALA A 73 27.62 -28.52 -15.11
N ALA A 74 26.45 -28.34 -15.71
CA ALA A 74 25.42 -27.42 -15.25
C ALA A 74 24.54 -28.07 -14.17
N ASN A 75 24.11 -27.27 -13.20
CA ASN A 75 23.06 -27.60 -12.25
C ASN A 75 22.21 -26.34 -12.01
N ALA A 76 20.97 -26.32 -12.51
CA ALA A 76 20.07 -25.19 -12.44
C ALA A 76 19.57 -24.95 -10.99
N GLY A 77 19.75 -25.92 -10.10
CA GLY A 77 19.26 -25.88 -8.74
C GLY A 77 17.89 -26.55 -8.60
N PRO A 78 17.28 -26.51 -7.40
CA PRO A 78 15.98 -27.12 -7.17
C PRO A 78 14.85 -26.32 -7.82
N ASP A 79 13.75 -27.01 -8.11
CA ASP A 79 12.49 -26.39 -8.50
C ASP A 79 12.02 -25.36 -7.47
N ARG A 80 11.35 -24.31 -7.93
CA ARG A 80 10.97 -23.18 -7.08
C ARG A 80 9.62 -22.60 -7.47
N THR A 81 8.93 -22.05 -6.47
CA THR A 81 7.66 -21.35 -6.65
C THR A 81 7.75 -19.96 -6.02
N GLU A 82 7.29 -18.95 -6.74
CA GLU A 82 7.28 -17.55 -6.29
C GLU A 82 5.97 -16.87 -6.67
N THR A 83 5.53 -15.88 -5.89
CA THR A 83 4.38 -15.04 -6.28
C THR A 83 4.80 -13.99 -7.29
N SER A 84 3.89 -13.55 -8.17
CA SER A 84 4.11 -12.47 -9.15
C SER A 84 4.66 -11.19 -8.51
N GLU A 85 4.25 -10.85 -7.29
CA GLU A 85 4.80 -9.74 -6.48
C GLU A 85 6.29 -9.89 -6.13
N ASN A 86 6.74 -11.13 -5.88
CA ASN A 86 8.10 -11.41 -5.43
C ASN A 86 9.09 -11.63 -6.57
N VAL A 87 8.64 -11.96 -7.79
CA VAL A 87 9.50 -12.24 -8.94
C VAL A 87 10.57 -11.16 -9.14
N LYS A 88 10.21 -9.88 -9.03
CA LYS A 88 11.13 -8.75 -9.23
C LYS A 88 12.29 -8.72 -8.23
N TYR A 89 12.15 -9.36 -7.07
CA TYR A 89 13.16 -9.39 -6.00
C TYR A 89 13.89 -10.72 -5.91
N THR A 90 13.54 -11.68 -6.78
CA THR A 90 14.09 -13.03 -6.74
C THR A 90 15.37 -13.14 -7.56
N VAL A 91 16.39 -13.72 -6.92
CA VAL A 91 17.59 -14.24 -7.57
C VAL A 91 17.57 -15.75 -7.45
N ILE A 92 17.63 -16.44 -8.58
CA ILE A 92 17.88 -17.88 -8.62
C ILE A 92 19.37 -18.12 -8.87
N THR A 93 19.91 -19.19 -8.31
CA THR A 93 21.35 -19.47 -8.38
C THR A 93 21.56 -20.93 -8.70
N GLY A 94 22.02 -21.21 -9.91
CA GLY A 94 22.55 -22.51 -10.29
C GLY A 94 24.05 -22.60 -10.03
N THR A 95 24.65 -23.74 -10.36
CA THR A 95 26.09 -23.96 -10.28
C THR A 95 26.65 -24.56 -11.56
N ALA A 96 27.90 -24.22 -11.82
CA ALA A 96 28.72 -24.74 -12.88
C ALA A 96 29.97 -25.39 -12.28
N ALA A 97 30.31 -26.58 -12.76
CA ALA A 97 31.54 -27.26 -12.39
C ALA A 97 32.29 -27.70 -13.65
N ASP A 98 33.62 -27.63 -13.56
CA ASP A 98 34.53 -28.18 -14.54
C ASP A 98 35.75 -28.75 -13.80
N PHE A 99 36.22 -29.91 -14.25
CA PHE A 99 37.38 -30.60 -13.70
C PHE A 99 38.65 -30.33 -14.50
N ASP A 100 38.53 -29.72 -15.68
CA ASP A 100 39.63 -29.33 -16.54
C ASP A 100 40.20 -27.99 -16.06
N GLY A 101 41.11 -28.05 -15.07
CA GLY A 101 41.66 -26.86 -14.43
C GLY A 101 42.25 -25.87 -15.43
N GLY A 102 41.79 -24.61 -15.39
CA GLY A 102 42.30 -23.51 -16.22
C GLY A 102 41.32 -22.98 -17.25
N ASP A 103 40.19 -23.67 -17.47
CA ASP A 103 39.16 -23.23 -18.40
C ASP A 103 38.29 -22.09 -17.83
N VAL A 104 37.89 -21.17 -18.70
CA VAL A 104 36.96 -20.10 -18.35
C VAL A 104 35.55 -20.65 -18.49
N ILE A 105 34.89 -20.85 -17.36
CA ILE A 105 33.49 -21.28 -17.33
C ILE A 105 32.60 -20.07 -17.59
N GLU A 106 31.78 -20.17 -18.64
CA GLU A 106 30.71 -19.23 -18.91
C GLU A 106 29.35 -19.92 -18.76
N TYR A 107 28.33 -19.16 -18.36
CA TYR A 107 26.97 -19.63 -18.21
C TYR A 107 25.96 -18.67 -18.83
N ARG A 108 24.78 -19.19 -19.15
CA ARG A 108 23.61 -18.41 -19.59
C ARG A 108 22.32 -19.06 -19.11
N TRP A 109 21.24 -18.28 -19.07
CA TRP A 109 19.91 -18.76 -18.69
C TRP A 109 18.90 -18.56 -19.81
N LEU A 110 18.05 -19.58 -20.03
CA LEU A 110 16.99 -19.55 -21.03
C LEU A 110 15.64 -19.94 -20.43
N GLU A 111 14.57 -19.45 -21.03
CA GLU A 111 13.21 -19.94 -20.87
C GLU A 111 12.75 -20.48 -22.23
N GLY A 112 12.68 -21.81 -22.36
CA GLY A 112 12.56 -22.47 -23.67
C GLY A 112 13.66 -22.03 -24.64
N ASN A 113 13.30 -21.24 -25.67
CA ASN A 113 14.26 -20.70 -26.65
C ASN A 113 14.63 -19.22 -26.40
N THR A 114 14.01 -18.57 -25.42
CA THR A 114 14.24 -17.16 -25.10
C THR A 114 15.45 -17.05 -24.19
N VAL A 115 16.42 -16.23 -24.58
CA VAL A 115 17.59 -15.94 -23.72
C VAL A 115 17.18 -14.93 -22.66
N LEU A 116 17.10 -15.36 -21.40
CA LEU A 116 16.86 -14.48 -20.26
C LEU A 116 18.13 -13.71 -19.91
N MET A 117 19.27 -14.41 -19.92
CA MET A 117 20.59 -13.86 -19.66
C MET A 117 21.58 -14.51 -20.62
N ASP A 118 22.35 -13.70 -21.35
CA ASP A 118 23.36 -14.21 -22.29
C ASP A 118 24.65 -14.62 -21.55
N TRP A 119 25.57 -15.26 -22.29
CA TRP A 119 26.81 -15.81 -21.75
C TRP A 119 27.61 -14.80 -20.91
N THR A 120 27.92 -15.19 -19.69
CA THR A 120 28.80 -14.46 -18.77
C THR A 120 29.69 -15.43 -17.99
N SER A 121 30.82 -14.97 -17.46
CA SER A 121 31.69 -15.82 -16.64
C SER A 121 31.05 -16.17 -15.29
N SER A 122 31.17 -17.44 -14.86
CA SER A 122 30.80 -17.85 -13.49
C SER A 122 31.77 -17.24 -12.48
N ASN A 123 31.34 -17.15 -11.22
CA ASN A 123 32.27 -16.73 -10.16
C ASN A 123 33.27 -17.85 -9.79
N ALA A 124 34.26 -17.53 -8.95
CA ALA A 124 35.29 -18.50 -8.52
C ALA A 124 34.72 -19.70 -7.72
N SER A 125 33.49 -19.60 -7.24
CA SER A 125 32.76 -20.68 -6.56
C SER A 125 31.88 -21.50 -7.51
N GLY A 126 31.85 -21.16 -8.81
CA GLY A 126 31.00 -21.80 -9.82
C GLY A 126 29.53 -21.36 -9.78
N GLU A 127 29.16 -20.32 -9.02
CA GLU A 127 27.77 -19.88 -8.96
C GLU A 127 27.34 -19.15 -10.23
N CYS A 128 26.12 -19.42 -10.64
CA CYS A 128 25.49 -18.93 -11.87
C CYS A 128 24.18 -18.18 -11.55
N PRO A 129 24.23 -17.00 -10.90
CA PRO A 129 23.03 -16.27 -10.51
C PRO A 129 22.28 -15.67 -11.69
N LEU A 130 20.94 -15.64 -11.60
CA LEU A 130 20.02 -14.92 -12.47
C LEU A 130 19.10 -14.04 -11.62
N ASN A 131 19.13 -12.72 -11.85
CA ASN A 131 18.22 -11.78 -11.22
C ASN A 131 16.95 -11.61 -12.07
N LEU A 132 15.84 -12.19 -11.61
CA LEU A 132 14.57 -12.22 -12.33
C LEU A 132 13.99 -10.82 -12.53
N GLY A 133 14.29 -9.84 -11.65
CA GLY A 133 13.83 -8.46 -11.79
C GLY A 133 14.49 -7.66 -12.93
N THR A 134 15.48 -8.23 -13.60
CA THR A 134 16.20 -7.57 -14.71
C THR A 134 15.92 -8.19 -16.08
N VAL A 135 15.15 -9.27 -16.12
CA VAL A 135 14.88 -10.04 -17.33
C VAL A 135 13.40 -9.95 -17.70
N PRO A 136 13.07 -9.96 -19.00
CA PRO A 136 11.69 -9.89 -19.47
C PRO A 136 11.04 -11.27 -19.33
N ILE A 137 10.60 -11.63 -18.12
CA ILE A 137 9.80 -12.84 -17.89
C ILE A 137 8.34 -12.47 -18.14
N ALA A 138 7.65 -13.26 -18.95
CA ALA A 138 6.21 -13.15 -19.06
C ALA A 138 5.61 -13.70 -17.76
N ILE A 139 4.94 -12.84 -17.00
CA ILE A 139 4.13 -13.31 -15.88
C ILE A 139 2.88 -13.91 -16.52
N ASN A 140 2.83 -15.24 -16.60
CA ASN A 140 1.65 -15.94 -17.09
C ASN A 140 0.51 -15.71 -16.09
N ALA A 141 -0.60 -15.15 -16.56
CA ALA A 141 -1.79 -14.84 -15.75
C ALA A 141 -2.53 -16.10 -15.25
N TYR A 142 -1.95 -17.30 -15.41
CA TYR A 142 -2.56 -18.56 -14.99
C TYR A 142 -1.59 -19.38 -14.13
N PRO A 143 -1.95 -19.70 -12.86
CA PRO A 143 -1.07 -20.33 -11.88
C PRO A 143 -0.75 -21.82 -12.13
N THR A 144 -1.14 -22.37 -13.29
CA THR A 144 -0.86 -23.76 -13.69
C THR A 144 0.26 -23.89 -14.71
N ASP A 145 0.74 -22.78 -15.25
CA ASP A 145 1.83 -22.78 -16.22
C ASP A 145 3.15 -22.85 -15.44
N VAL A 146 3.87 -23.95 -15.61
CA VAL A 146 5.23 -24.13 -15.09
C VAL A 146 6.18 -23.64 -16.17
N ASP A 147 6.97 -22.62 -15.87
CA ASP A 147 8.05 -22.18 -16.73
C ASP A 147 9.29 -23.03 -16.46
N THR A 148 9.90 -23.57 -17.51
CA THR A 148 11.15 -24.31 -17.37
C THR A 148 12.31 -23.39 -17.71
N PHE A 149 13.16 -23.12 -16.72
CA PHE A 149 14.39 -22.36 -16.90
C PHE A 149 15.58 -23.31 -17.09
N THR A 150 16.30 -23.14 -18.19
CA THR A 150 17.48 -23.92 -18.52
C THR A 150 18.74 -23.13 -18.21
N LEU A 151 19.59 -23.65 -17.32
CA LEU A 151 20.97 -23.21 -17.17
C LEU A 151 21.82 -23.92 -18.23
N GLN A 152 22.56 -23.16 -19.03
CA GLN A 152 23.60 -23.71 -19.89
C GLN A 152 24.97 -23.23 -19.44
N VAL A 153 25.93 -24.14 -19.43
CA VAL A 153 27.32 -23.90 -19.02
C VAL A 153 28.24 -24.34 -20.15
N ARG A 154 29.28 -23.57 -20.42
CA ARG A 154 30.31 -23.93 -21.42
C ARG A 154 31.72 -23.68 -20.90
N ASP A 155 32.64 -24.52 -21.33
CA ASP A 155 34.08 -24.49 -21.04
C ASP A 155 34.92 -23.98 -22.24
N GLY A 156 34.24 -23.55 -23.32
CA GLY A 156 34.87 -23.14 -24.58
C GLY A 156 34.93 -24.25 -25.63
N TYR A 157 34.57 -25.49 -25.28
CA TYR A 157 34.55 -26.64 -26.17
C TYR A 157 33.18 -27.30 -26.23
N ASP A 158 32.59 -27.58 -25.08
CA ASP A 158 31.31 -28.25 -24.93
C ASP A 158 30.32 -27.35 -24.18
N VAL A 159 29.03 -27.65 -24.35
CA VAL A 159 27.93 -27.02 -23.62
C VAL A 159 27.18 -28.10 -22.86
N SER A 160 27.06 -27.94 -21.55
CA SER A 160 26.16 -28.72 -20.71
C SER A 160 24.92 -27.90 -20.35
N SER A 161 23.85 -28.59 -19.97
CA SER A 161 22.59 -27.94 -19.59
C SER A 161 21.90 -28.71 -18.48
N ASP A 162 21.17 -27.97 -17.65
CA ASP A 162 20.27 -28.51 -16.64
C ASP A 162 19.03 -27.61 -16.54
N ASP A 163 17.90 -28.20 -16.19
CA ASP A 163 16.60 -27.52 -16.15
C ASP A 163 16.11 -27.39 -14.71
N MET A 164 15.43 -26.30 -14.40
CA MET A 164 14.63 -26.14 -13.18
C MET A 164 13.20 -25.75 -13.53
N ASP A 165 12.24 -26.33 -12.82
CA ASP A 165 10.85 -25.89 -12.91
C ASP A 165 10.65 -24.67 -12.01
N PHE A 166 10.18 -23.58 -12.61
CA PHE A 166 9.87 -22.33 -11.94
C PHE A 166 8.39 -22.02 -12.11
N THR A 167 7.65 -22.02 -10.99
CA THR A 167 6.22 -21.70 -10.99
C THR A 167 5.98 -20.30 -10.46
N ILE A 168 5.33 -19.45 -11.24
CA ILE A 168 4.86 -18.14 -10.77
C ILE A 168 3.38 -18.26 -10.38
N THR A 169 3.05 -17.96 -9.13
CA THR A 169 1.67 -17.95 -8.62
C THR A 169 1.11 -16.54 -8.54
N ASN A 170 -0.20 -16.40 -8.69
CA ASN A 170 -0.90 -15.12 -8.57
C ASN A 170 -0.67 -14.47 -7.21
N SER A 171 -0.40 -13.16 -7.19
CA SER A 171 -0.36 -12.38 -5.95
C SER A 171 -1.74 -11.82 -5.66
N SER A 172 -2.10 -11.70 -4.39
CA SER A 172 -3.32 -10.97 -4.04
C SER A 172 -3.17 -9.47 -4.37
N PRO A 173 -4.24 -8.79 -4.79
CA PRO A 173 -4.20 -7.37 -5.05
C PRO A 173 -3.99 -6.59 -3.76
N HIS A 174 -3.50 -5.36 -3.88
CA HIS A 174 -3.41 -4.42 -2.77
C HIS A 174 -4.49 -3.36 -2.89
N ALA A 175 -5.11 -3.00 -1.77
CA ALA A 175 -6.15 -1.99 -1.68
C ALA A 175 -5.74 -0.91 -0.66
N ASN A 176 -5.87 0.36 -1.03
CA ASN A 176 -5.53 1.46 -0.13
C ASN A 176 -6.49 2.63 -0.28
N PHE A 177 -6.78 3.32 0.83
CA PHE A 177 -7.43 4.62 0.80
C PHE A 177 -6.41 5.74 0.67
N LEU A 178 -6.76 6.75 -0.12
CA LEU A 178 -5.96 7.96 -0.30
C LEU A 178 -6.58 9.12 0.45
N GLN A 179 -7.92 9.18 0.42
CA GLN A 179 -8.72 10.09 1.20
C GLN A 179 -10.01 9.39 1.60
N CYS A 180 -10.26 9.30 2.90
CA CYS A 180 -11.49 8.73 3.41
C CYS A 180 -11.74 9.18 4.85
N ALA A 181 -10.69 9.30 5.67
CA ALA A 181 -10.84 9.67 7.07
C ALA A 181 -11.04 11.17 7.18
N GLY A 182 -11.99 11.59 8.01
CA GLY A 182 -12.24 13.01 8.21
C GLY A 182 -13.50 13.30 9.00
N THR A 183 -13.65 14.58 9.34
CA THR A 183 -14.82 15.13 9.99
C THR A 183 -15.52 16.06 9.02
N TYR A 184 -16.81 15.84 8.80
CA TYR A 184 -17.60 16.57 7.82
C TYR A 184 -18.87 17.14 8.46
N PRO A 185 -19.32 18.34 8.03
CA PRO A 185 -20.63 18.86 8.41
C PRO A 185 -21.77 17.93 8.02
N LEU A 186 -22.85 17.97 8.80
CA LEU A 186 -24.08 17.27 8.48
C LEU A 186 -24.66 17.76 7.14
N GLY A 187 -24.95 16.81 6.26
CA GLY A 187 -25.55 17.11 4.95
C GLY A 187 -24.54 17.36 3.83
N ASP A 188 -23.25 17.54 4.15
CA ASP A 188 -22.20 17.65 3.15
C ASP A 188 -21.91 16.30 2.47
N ASP A 189 -21.46 16.39 1.21
CA ASP A 189 -20.98 15.25 0.45
C ASP A 189 -19.57 14.84 0.94
N VAL A 190 -19.37 13.54 1.15
CA VAL A 190 -18.07 12.96 1.48
C VAL A 190 -17.46 12.34 0.23
N ILE A 191 -16.26 12.77 -0.14
CA ILE A 191 -15.52 12.24 -1.29
C ILE A 191 -14.52 11.19 -0.78
N LEU A 192 -14.73 9.94 -1.18
CA LEU A 192 -13.85 8.82 -0.88
C LEU A 192 -12.95 8.54 -2.08
N GLN A 193 -11.65 8.47 -1.84
CA GLN A 193 -10.63 8.20 -2.85
C GLN A 193 -9.81 7.00 -2.43
N GLY A 194 -9.60 6.07 -3.35
CA GLY A 194 -8.81 4.86 -3.12
C GLY A 194 -7.93 4.54 -4.32
N SER A 195 -7.01 3.61 -4.12
CA SER A 195 -6.20 3.01 -5.16
C SER A 195 -6.11 1.52 -4.97
N VAL A 196 -5.93 0.80 -6.07
CA VAL A 196 -5.60 -0.62 -6.07
C VAL A 196 -4.34 -0.86 -6.90
N SER A 197 -3.56 -1.87 -6.55
CA SER A 197 -2.42 -2.32 -7.35
C SER A 197 -2.39 -3.83 -7.41
N ASP A 198 -1.80 -4.35 -8.47
CA ASP A 198 -1.62 -5.78 -8.66
C ASP A 198 -0.39 -6.05 -9.54
N PHE A 199 0.23 -7.21 -9.39
CA PHE A 199 1.54 -7.48 -10.00
C PHE A 199 1.48 -8.30 -11.29
N ASP A 200 0.40 -9.04 -11.51
CA ASP A 200 0.12 -9.94 -12.64
C ASP A 200 -0.94 -9.38 -13.61
N GLY A 201 -1.47 -8.19 -13.34
CA GLY A 201 -2.29 -7.44 -14.29
C GLY A 201 -3.72 -7.95 -14.39
N ASP A 202 -4.22 -8.61 -13.35
CA ASP A 202 -5.59 -9.09 -13.31
C ASP A 202 -6.61 -7.96 -13.38
N THR A 203 -7.80 -8.33 -13.88
CA THR A 203 -8.95 -7.43 -13.82
C THR A 203 -9.62 -7.58 -12.47
N LEU A 204 -9.58 -6.51 -11.69
CA LEU A 204 -10.11 -6.44 -10.34
C LEU A 204 -11.50 -5.82 -10.35
N SER A 205 -12.42 -6.38 -9.57
CA SER A 205 -13.64 -5.66 -9.17
C SER A 205 -13.45 -5.08 -7.77
N TYR A 206 -13.87 -3.84 -7.57
CA TYR A 206 -13.78 -3.19 -6.27
C TYR A 206 -15.15 -2.73 -5.78
N GLU A 207 -15.31 -2.66 -4.46
CA GLU A 207 -16.48 -2.13 -3.78
C GLU A 207 -16.06 -1.30 -2.56
N LEU A 208 -16.51 -0.06 -2.48
CA LEU A 208 -16.49 0.71 -1.24
C LEU A 208 -17.77 0.41 -0.48
N LYS A 209 -17.66 -0.03 0.78
CA LYS A 209 -18.79 -0.50 1.59
C LYS A 209 -18.86 0.19 2.94
N LYS A 210 -20.09 0.45 3.40
CA LYS A 210 -20.41 0.76 4.80
C LYS A 210 -21.18 -0.42 5.39
N GLY A 211 -20.50 -1.29 6.13
CA GLY A 211 -21.08 -2.57 6.54
C GLY A 211 -21.51 -3.40 5.32
N ALA A 212 -22.79 -3.75 5.22
CA ALA A 212 -23.32 -4.50 4.07
C ALA A 212 -23.77 -3.61 2.89
N GLN A 213 -23.76 -2.28 3.04
CA GLN A 213 -24.19 -1.36 1.99
C GLN A 213 -23.02 -1.05 1.05
N THR A 214 -23.16 -1.38 -0.23
CA THR A 214 -22.27 -0.90 -1.28
C THR A 214 -22.55 0.57 -1.57
N LEU A 215 -21.51 1.40 -1.49
CA LEU A 215 -21.54 2.83 -1.78
C LEU A 215 -21.16 3.08 -3.23
N CYS A 216 -20.04 2.50 -3.66
CA CYS A 216 -19.53 2.58 -5.03
C CYS A 216 -18.89 1.26 -5.42
N THR A 217 -18.88 0.97 -6.71
CA THR A 217 -18.23 -0.21 -7.28
C THR A 217 -17.70 0.10 -8.68
N GLY A 218 -16.76 -0.70 -9.14
CA GLY A 218 -16.27 -0.64 -10.50
C GLY A 218 -15.33 -1.78 -10.80
N ILE A 219 -14.74 -1.71 -11.99
CA ILE A 219 -13.75 -2.65 -12.48
C ILE A 219 -12.52 -1.87 -12.91
N VAL A 220 -11.35 -2.39 -12.62
CA VAL A 220 -10.06 -1.78 -12.96
C VAL A 220 -9.05 -2.88 -13.27
N THR A 221 -8.15 -2.62 -14.21
CA THR A 221 -7.05 -3.53 -14.55
C THR A 221 -5.75 -2.79 -14.27
N PRO A 222 -5.09 -3.04 -13.12
CA PRO A 222 -3.78 -2.48 -12.85
C PRO A 222 -2.75 -2.91 -13.89
N PRO A 223 -1.73 -2.09 -14.17
CA PRO A 223 -0.62 -2.52 -15.01
C PRO A 223 0.21 -3.58 -14.29
N PHE A 224 0.82 -4.48 -15.05
CA PHE A 224 1.83 -5.42 -14.57
C PHE A 224 2.92 -4.72 -13.72
N GLY A 225 3.41 -5.42 -12.70
CA GLY A 225 4.51 -4.96 -11.87
C GLY A 225 4.14 -4.07 -10.68
N GLY A 226 2.85 -4.01 -10.29
CA GLY A 226 2.42 -3.48 -9.00
C GLY A 226 2.24 -1.97 -8.95
N ALA A 227 2.17 -1.28 -10.08
CA ALA A 227 1.93 0.15 -10.08
C ALA A 227 0.46 0.44 -9.68
N PRO A 228 0.21 1.30 -8.67
CA PRO A 228 -1.15 1.59 -8.21
C PRO A 228 -1.95 2.41 -9.22
N VAL A 229 -3.21 2.03 -9.39
CA VAL A 229 -4.22 2.74 -10.16
C VAL A 229 -5.21 3.40 -9.22
N GLN A 230 -5.43 4.69 -9.46
CA GLN A 230 -6.41 5.51 -8.75
C GLN A 230 -7.81 5.08 -9.17
N LEU A 231 -8.67 4.82 -8.19
CA LEU A 231 -10.08 4.57 -8.43
C LEU A 231 -10.82 5.90 -8.68
N PRO A 232 -11.92 5.90 -9.44
CA PRO A 232 -12.82 7.04 -9.52
C PRO A 232 -13.30 7.51 -8.14
N ASP A 233 -13.42 8.83 -7.98
CA ASP A 233 -13.96 9.44 -6.77
C ASP A 233 -15.36 8.88 -6.45
N CYS A 234 -15.54 8.42 -5.22
CA CYS A 234 -16.82 7.94 -4.72
C CYS A 234 -17.45 9.01 -3.84
N VAL A 235 -18.49 9.68 -4.36
CA VAL A 235 -19.22 10.72 -3.63
C VAL A 235 -20.36 10.08 -2.83
N VAL A 236 -20.36 10.30 -1.52
CA VAL A 236 -21.34 9.73 -0.58
C VAL A 236 -22.08 10.87 0.10
N SER A 237 -23.40 10.91 -0.10
CA SER A 237 -24.28 11.93 0.48
C SER A 237 -25.17 11.33 1.57
N GLY A 238 -25.70 12.18 2.45
CA GLY A 238 -26.77 11.80 3.38
C GLY A 238 -26.32 10.89 4.53
N LEU A 239 -25.06 10.97 4.93
CA LEU A 239 -24.59 10.34 6.16
C LEU A 239 -25.16 11.09 7.38
N TRP A 240 -25.69 10.33 8.33
CA TRP A 240 -26.21 10.86 9.60
C TRP A 240 -25.09 11.20 10.59
N LEU A 241 -25.40 11.92 11.66
CA LEU A 241 -24.45 12.27 12.73
C LEU A 241 -23.73 11.05 13.33
N GLY A 242 -22.43 11.21 13.62
CA GLY A 242 -21.59 10.21 14.27
C GLY A 242 -20.62 9.50 13.31
N SER A 243 -20.01 8.43 13.81
CA SER A 243 -18.98 7.67 13.09
C SER A 243 -19.55 6.65 12.10
N HIS A 244 -18.93 6.57 10.93
CA HIS A 244 -19.20 5.60 9.87
C HIS A 244 -17.89 4.92 9.48
N PHE A 245 -17.90 3.59 9.45
CA PHE A 245 -16.74 2.79 9.09
C PHE A 245 -16.88 2.27 7.66
N ILE A 246 -15.95 2.66 6.80
CA ILE A 246 -15.92 2.35 5.38
C ILE A 246 -14.79 1.39 5.08
N THR A 247 -15.06 0.34 4.32
CA THR A 247 -14.06 -0.59 3.79
C THR A 247 -13.98 -0.49 2.28
N LEU A 248 -12.78 -0.70 1.74
CA LEU A 248 -12.57 -0.99 0.33
C LEU A 248 -12.31 -2.49 0.22
N GLN A 249 -13.22 -3.19 -0.46
CA GLN A 249 -13.08 -4.60 -0.83
C GLN A 249 -12.66 -4.69 -2.29
N VAL A 250 -11.72 -5.57 -2.58
CA VAL A 250 -11.22 -5.86 -3.92
C VAL A 250 -11.26 -7.37 -4.12
N ASP A 251 -11.87 -7.77 -5.22
CA ASP A 251 -12.07 -9.16 -5.62
C ASP A 251 -11.41 -9.40 -6.97
N GLU A 252 -10.86 -10.59 -7.12
CA GLU A 252 -10.26 -11.13 -8.34
C GLU A 252 -10.65 -12.61 -8.50
N ILE A 253 -10.13 -13.28 -9.52
CA ILE A 253 -10.59 -14.63 -9.89
C ILE A 253 -9.77 -15.75 -9.28
N PHE A 254 -8.53 -15.49 -8.85
CA PHE A 254 -7.62 -16.52 -8.37
C PHE A 254 -7.47 -16.54 -6.86
N ASN A 255 -7.51 -15.38 -6.21
CA ASN A 255 -7.31 -15.26 -4.76
C ASN A 255 -8.59 -14.88 -4.01
N GLU A 256 -8.52 -14.97 -2.69
CA GLU A 256 -9.58 -14.47 -1.81
C GLU A 256 -9.68 -12.94 -1.84
N SER A 257 -10.87 -12.43 -1.52
CA SER A 257 -11.15 -11.00 -1.40
C SER A 257 -10.19 -10.30 -0.45
N VAL A 258 -9.62 -9.18 -0.89
CA VAL A 258 -8.81 -8.30 -0.06
C VAL A 258 -9.70 -7.17 0.46
N VAL A 259 -9.69 -6.94 1.77
CA VAL A 259 -10.47 -5.88 2.42
C VAL A 259 -9.53 -5.02 3.26
N THR A 260 -9.64 -3.69 3.13
CA THR A 260 -8.86 -2.77 3.97
C THR A 260 -9.19 -2.95 5.45
N ASP A 261 -8.16 -3.21 6.26
CA ASP A 261 -8.23 -3.33 7.72
C ASP A 261 -7.07 -2.53 8.34
N PRO A 262 -7.32 -1.56 9.25
CA PRO A 262 -8.64 -1.15 9.77
C PRO A 262 -9.53 -0.46 8.73
N PRO A 263 -10.87 -0.47 8.93
CA PRO A 263 -11.77 0.35 8.12
C PRO A 263 -11.48 1.83 8.34
N CYS A 264 -11.81 2.62 7.34
CA CYS A 264 -11.68 4.06 7.42
C CYS A 264 -12.85 4.70 8.16
N GLU A 265 -12.58 5.64 9.07
CA GLU A 265 -13.61 6.33 9.85
C GLU A 265 -13.96 7.71 9.27
N VAL A 266 -15.22 7.88 8.89
CA VAL A 266 -15.85 9.16 8.53
C VAL A 266 -16.72 9.60 9.69
N VAL A 267 -16.50 10.80 10.22
CA VAL A 267 -17.31 11.36 11.32
C VAL A 267 -18.14 12.51 10.80
N ILE A 268 -19.46 12.44 10.98
CA ILE A 268 -20.37 13.54 10.65
C ILE A 268 -20.71 14.30 11.93
N ILE A 269 -20.52 15.61 11.92
CA ILE A 269 -20.84 16.51 13.03
C ILE A 269 -21.83 17.58 12.59
N ASP A 270 -22.60 18.07 13.54
CA ASP A 270 -23.45 19.22 13.32
C ASP A 270 -22.65 20.50 13.55
N THR A 271 -22.67 21.40 12.57
CA THR A 271 -21.96 22.69 12.59
C THR A 271 -22.89 23.88 12.36
N ASP A 272 -24.17 23.62 12.10
CA ASP A 272 -25.14 24.66 11.80
C ASP A 272 -25.87 25.05 13.09
N ALA A 273 -26.19 26.33 13.22
CA ALA A 273 -26.98 26.80 14.35
C ALA A 273 -28.48 26.64 14.07
N PRO A 274 -29.31 26.49 15.11
CA PRO A 274 -30.76 26.44 14.95
C PRO A 274 -31.30 27.69 14.26
N VAL A 275 -32.36 27.52 13.48
CA VAL A 275 -33.12 28.64 12.90
C VAL A 275 -34.26 29.03 13.83
N LEU A 276 -34.44 30.33 14.07
CA LEU A 276 -35.50 30.90 14.91
C LEU A 276 -36.48 31.74 14.06
N ALA A 277 -37.78 31.58 14.29
CA ALA A 277 -38.83 32.40 13.67
C ALA A 277 -39.92 32.80 14.69
N PRO A 278 -39.56 33.54 15.74
CA PRO A 278 -40.42 33.72 16.88
C PRO A 278 -41.64 34.60 16.58
N SER A 279 -42.80 34.23 17.15
CA SER A 279 -44.06 34.96 17.02
C SER A 279 -44.63 35.29 18.41
N VAL A 280 -45.09 36.51 18.64
CA VAL A 280 -45.58 36.97 19.95
C VAL A 280 -47.05 37.35 19.94
N THR A 281 -47.77 36.98 21.01
CA THR A 281 -49.16 37.38 21.23
C THR A 281 -49.44 37.65 22.73
N PRO A 282 -49.98 38.84 23.10
CA PRO A 282 -50.15 40.03 22.27
C PRO A 282 -48.82 40.79 22.08
N GLY A 283 -48.60 41.38 20.91
CA GLY A 283 -47.46 42.28 20.66
C GLY A 283 -47.66 43.72 21.17
N ILE A 284 -48.85 44.06 21.67
CA ILE A 284 -49.20 45.40 22.17
C ILE A 284 -49.95 45.28 23.49
N LEU A 285 -49.51 45.99 24.52
CA LEU A 285 -50.18 46.07 25.82
C LEU A 285 -50.92 47.41 25.93
N TRP A 286 -52.24 47.37 26.03
CA TRP A 286 -53.06 48.57 26.19
C TRP A 286 -54.38 48.23 26.91
N PRO A 287 -54.89 49.11 27.81
CA PRO A 287 -54.35 50.42 28.21
C PRO A 287 -53.15 50.32 29.15
N PRO A 288 -52.29 51.36 29.22
CA PRO A 288 -51.19 51.43 30.17
C PRO A 288 -51.75 51.65 31.59
N ASN A 289 -52.18 50.56 32.23
CA ASN A 289 -52.91 50.56 33.50
C ASN A 289 -52.13 49.88 34.64
N HIS A 290 -50.82 49.70 34.48
CA HIS A 290 -49.90 49.06 35.43
C HIS A 290 -50.25 47.61 35.78
N LYS A 291 -51.11 46.94 35.01
CA LYS A 291 -51.43 45.52 35.22
C LYS A 291 -50.46 44.63 34.45
N MET A 292 -50.16 43.47 35.03
CA MET A 292 -49.46 42.39 34.34
C MET A 292 -50.36 41.78 33.28
N VAL A 293 -49.82 41.59 32.08
CA VAL A 293 -50.49 40.97 30.94
C VAL A 293 -49.69 39.75 30.52
N ASN A 294 -50.37 38.61 30.40
CA ASN A 294 -49.77 37.39 29.87
C ASN A 294 -49.39 37.59 28.41
N VAL A 295 -48.13 37.30 28.09
CA VAL A 295 -47.55 37.26 26.76
C VAL A 295 -47.09 35.84 26.48
N VAL A 296 -47.44 35.35 25.30
CA VAL A 296 -47.04 34.04 24.79
C VAL A 296 -46.19 34.28 23.56
N ILE A 297 -45.04 33.62 23.51
CA ILE A 297 -44.13 33.62 22.37
C ILE A 297 -43.98 32.18 21.90
N GLU A 298 -44.23 31.93 20.63
CA GLU A 298 -43.87 30.68 19.96
C GLU A 298 -42.51 30.89 19.31
N ALA A 299 -41.46 30.20 19.78
CA ALA A 299 -40.10 30.43 19.27
C ALA A 299 -39.91 29.97 17.82
N ASN A 300 -40.66 28.94 17.40
CA ASN A 300 -40.54 28.27 16.10
C ASN A 300 -39.07 27.98 15.77
N ALA A 301 -38.39 27.34 16.71
CA ALA A 301 -36.99 26.94 16.56
C ALA A 301 -36.90 25.58 15.86
N SER A 302 -35.96 25.43 14.93
CA SER A 302 -35.69 24.16 14.26
C SER A 302 -34.22 24.06 13.88
N ASP A 303 -33.68 22.85 13.91
CA ASP A 303 -32.30 22.57 13.53
C ASP A 303 -32.23 21.44 12.48
N ASN A 304 -31.20 21.44 11.63
CA ASN A 304 -31.06 20.44 10.55
C ASN A 304 -30.60 19.07 11.07
N SER A 305 -30.02 18.98 12.27
CA SER A 305 -29.71 17.72 12.96
C SER A 305 -30.94 16.87 13.27
N GLY A 306 -32.11 17.50 13.35
CA GLY A 306 -33.34 16.86 13.82
C GLY A 306 -33.33 16.52 15.31
N LEU A 307 -32.32 16.95 16.06
CA LEU A 307 -32.25 16.83 17.52
C LEU A 307 -32.99 17.99 18.21
N PRO A 308 -33.38 17.84 19.48
CA PRO A 308 -34.00 18.92 20.24
C PRO A 308 -33.09 20.15 20.37
N VAL A 309 -33.71 21.33 20.47
CA VAL A 309 -33.02 22.61 20.70
C VAL A 309 -33.36 23.14 22.08
N ASN A 310 -32.36 23.66 22.80
CA ASN A 310 -32.54 24.31 24.09
C ASN A 310 -32.80 25.82 23.90
N LEU A 311 -33.89 26.31 24.47
CA LEU A 311 -34.29 27.71 24.40
C LEU A 311 -33.97 28.46 25.69
N GLY A 312 -33.41 29.66 25.54
CA GLY A 312 -33.27 30.69 26.57
C GLY A 312 -34.01 31.97 26.17
N ALA A 313 -34.45 32.76 27.14
CA ALA A 313 -35.09 34.05 26.89
C ALA A 313 -34.66 35.10 27.92
N VAL A 314 -34.31 36.30 27.44
CA VAL A 314 -33.93 37.44 28.27
C VAL A 314 -34.79 38.64 27.89
N VAL A 315 -35.35 39.32 28.89
CA VAL A 315 -36.19 40.51 28.69
C VAL A 315 -35.39 41.75 29.03
N THR A 316 -35.45 42.74 28.15
CA THR A 316 -34.94 44.10 28.39
C THR A 316 -36.01 45.13 28.06
N SER A 317 -35.83 46.36 28.54
CA SER A 317 -36.74 47.49 28.32
C SER A 317 -35.95 48.73 27.92
N ASN A 318 -36.51 49.54 27.03
CA ASN A 318 -35.95 50.86 26.68
C ASN A 318 -36.20 51.92 27.77
N GLU A 319 -37.07 51.64 28.75
CA GLU A 319 -37.36 52.48 29.92
C GLU A 319 -36.88 51.78 31.20
N PRO A 320 -36.41 52.53 32.22
CA PRO A 320 -36.02 51.96 33.51
C PRO A 320 -37.23 51.36 34.26
N VAL A 321 -36.95 50.39 35.14
CA VAL A 321 -37.97 49.73 35.99
C VAL A 321 -38.60 50.68 37.00
N ASP A 322 -37.82 51.66 37.46
CA ASP A 322 -38.26 52.77 38.31
C ASP A 322 -37.88 54.06 37.58
N GLY A 323 -38.87 54.85 37.19
CA GLY A 323 -38.77 55.96 36.24
C GLY A 323 -38.89 57.33 36.90
N LEU A 324 -39.24 58.34 36.09
CA LEU A 324 -39.29 59.76 36.49
C LEU A 324 -40.72 60.24 36.83
N GLY A 325 -41.70 59.35 36.97
CA GLY A 325 -43.12 59.68 37.15
C GLY A 325 -43.72 59.10 38.44
N ASP A 326 -44.83 59.68 38.91
CA ASP A 326 -45.57 59.14 40.05
C ASP A 326 -46.38 57.89 39.64
N GLY A 327 -46.18 56.75 40.32
CA GLY A 327 -46.99 55.52 40.13
C GLY A 327 -46.22 54.24 39.74
N ASP A 328 -44.89 54.27 39.77
CA ASP A 328 -44.04 53.14 39.36
C ASP A 328 -44.30 51.87 40.20
N THR A 329 -44.47 50.74 39.53
CA THR A 329 -44.80 49.45 40.18
C THR A 329 -43.87 48.35 39.69
N ALA A 330 -42.88 47.98 40.50
CA ALA A 330 -42.01 46.83 40.22
C ALA A 330 -42.63 45.49 40.69
N PRO A 331 -42.24 44.35 40.09
CA PRO A 331 -41.42 44.20 38.89
C PRO A 331 -42.23 44.40 37.60
N ASP A 332 -41.54 44.72 36.50
CA ASP A 332 -42.16 45.03 35.19
C ASP A 332 -42.41 43.81 34.32
N TRP A 333 -41.70 42.72 34.61
CA TRP A 333 -41.90 41.43 33.98
C TRP A 333 -41.71 40.30 34.98
N SER A 334 -42.29 39.14 34.67
CA SER A 334 -41.92 37.88 35.33
C SER A 334 -40.77 37.21 34.60
N ASP A 335 -40.08 36.29 35.27
CA ASP A 335 -39.14 35.40 34.59
C ASP A 335 -39.86 34.61 33.48
N PRO A 336 -39.25 34.45 32.29
CA PRO A 336 -39.81 33.62 31.23
C PRO A 336 -39.92 32.15 31.66
N VAL A 337 -41.08 31.56 31.47
CA VAL A 337 -41.32 30.12 31.62
C VAL A 337 -41.31 29.50 30.23
N ILE A 338 -40.33 28.65 29.98
CA ILE A 338 -40.07 28.04 28.67
C ILE A 338 -40.47 26.57 28.71
N ASP A 339 -41.37 26.18 27.82
CA ASP A 339 -41.64 24.79 27.50
C ASP A 339 -40.74 24.37 26.34
N GLN A 340 -39.70 23.58 26.66
CA GLN A 340 -38.69 23.14 25.69
C GLN A 340 -39.27 22.17 24.65
N ASP A 341 -40.33 21.42 25.00
CA ASP A 341 -40.91 20.42 24.11
C ASP A 341 -41.81 21.08 23.05
N THR A 342 -42.54 22.14 23.42
CA THR A 342 -43.44 22.86 22.52
C THR A 342 -42.83 24.11 21.90
N GLY A 343 -41.70 24.59 22.43
CA GLY A 343 -41.06 25.85 22.02
C GLY A 343 -41.85 27.09 22.44
N VAL A 344 -42.80 26.95 23.38
CA VAL A 344 -43.65 28.04 23.86
C VAL A 344 -43.01 28.68 25.08
N ILE A 345 -42.85 30.01 25.02
CA ILE A 345 -42.34 30.85 26.10
C ILE A 345 -43.49 31.68 26.63
N THR A 346 -43.74 31.63 27.93
CA THR A 346 -44.78 32.41 28.59
C THR A 346 -44.17 33.33 29.64
N LEU A 347 -44.61 34.58 29.66
CA LEU A 347 -44.19 35.57 30.64
C LEU A 347 -45.31 36.58 30.86
N GLN A 348 -45.21 37.35 31.93
CA GLN A 348 -46.06 38.51 32.13
C GLN A 348 -45.23 39.77 31.93
N LEU A 349 -45.78 40.72 31.17
CA LEU A 349 -45.23 42.06 30.99
C LEU A 349 -46.22 43.08 31.55
N ARG A 350 -45.72 44.12 32.21
CA ARG A 350 -46.56 45.16 32.77
C ARG A 350 -47.01 46.12 31.67
N ALA A 351 -48.31 46.36 31.58
CA ALA A 351 -48.86 47.40 30.73
C ALA A 351 -48.63 48.77 31.36
N GLU A 352 -47.40 49.26 31.36
CA GLU A 352 -47.05 50.61 31.81
C GLU A 352 -45.97 51.24 30.93
N ARG A 353 -45.85 52.56 31.04
CA ARG A 353 -44.92 53.37 30.27
C ARG A 353 -44.73 54.73 30.94
N SER A 354 -43.58 55.35 30.75
CA SER A 354 -43.34 56.72 31.22
C SER A 354 -44.31 57.72 30.60
N GLY A 355 -44.97 58.53 31.43
CA GLY A 355 -45.85 59.61 30.96
C GLY A 355 -45.15 60.74 30.21
N THR A 356 -43.81 60.76 30.23
CA THR A 356 -42.97 61.73 29.52
C THR A 356 -42.17 61.12 28.37
N GLY A 357 -42.29 59.80 28.15
CA GLY A 357 -41.62 59.06 27.08
C GLY A 357 -42.53 58.73 25.90
N ASP A 358 -41.96 58.11 24.86
CA ASP A 358 -42.65 57.75 23.60
C ASP A 358 -43.45 56.44 23.69
N GLY A 359 -43.31 55.70 24.81
CA GLY A 359 -43.87 54.38 25.02
C GLY A 359 -42.78 53.36 25.36
N ARG A 360 -43.19 52.33 26.09
CA ARG A 360 -42.29 51.25 26.52
C ARG A 360 -42.19 50.19 25.44
N VAL A 361 -40.98 49.73 25.18
CA VAL A 361 -40.67 48.60 24.31
C VAL A 361 -39.94 47.57 25.16
N TYR A 362 -40.61 46.45 25.40
CA TYR A 362 -39.95 45.26 25.90
C TYR A 362 -39.31 44.53 24.72
N THR A 363 -38.01 44.30 24.79
CA THR A 363 -37.28 43.46 23.83
C THR A 363 -36.97 42.14 24.49
N ILE A 364 -37.53 41.06 23.93
CA ILE A 364 -37.31 39.70 24.39
C ILE A 364 -36.35 39.05 23.40
N THR A 365 -35.12 38.82 23.85
CA THR A 365 -34.09 38.10 23.09
C THR A 365 -34.23 36.62 23.40
N ILE A 366 -34.54 35.83 22.37
CA ILE A 366 -34.66 34.38 22.44
C ILE A 366 -33.37 33.80 21.87
N THR A 367 -32.77 32.86 22.58
CA THR A 367 -31.58 32.12 22.13
C THR A 367 -31.95 30.65 21.98
N ALA A 368 -31.60 30.04 20.86
CA ALA A 368 -31.70 28.60 20.64
C ALA A 368 -30.28 28.02 20.55
N THR A 369 -30.05 26.92 21.24
CA THR A 369 -28.78 26.17 21.26
C THR A 369 -29.06 24.71 20.98
N ASP A 370 -28.39 24.11 19.99
CA ASP A 370 -28.50 22.68 19.72
C ASP A 370 -27.62 21.82 20.66
N GLU A 371 -27.68 20.49 20.47
CA GLU A 371 -26.87 19.52 21.21
C GLU A 371 -25.37 19.55 20.86
N ALA A 372 -25.00 20.07 19.68
CA ALA A 372 -23.61 20.27 19.28
C ALA A 372 -23.01 21.57 19.85
N GLY A 373 -23.83 22.43 20.44
CA GLY A 373 -23.47 23.70 21.04
C GLY A 373 -23.49 24.88 20.06
N ASN A 374 -23.98 24.72 18.83
CA ASN A 374 -24.19 25.86 17.95
C ASN A 374 -25.42 26.64 18.44
N SER A 375 -25.44 27.95 18.21
CA SER A 375 -26.48 28.81 18.78
C SER A 375 -26.83 29.99 17.89
N SER A 376 -28.09 30.39 17.94
CA SER A 376 -28.62 31.59 17.29
C SER A 376 -29.53 32.35 18.24
N SER A 377 -29.76 33.64 17.94
CA SER A 377 -30.69 34.47 18.71
C SER A 377 -31.60 35.29 17.80
N ALA A 378 -32.81 35.55 18.26
CA ALA A 378 -33.79 36.41 17.61
C ALA A 378 -34.52 37.27 18.64
N ASP A 379 -34.77 38.53 18.28
CA ASP A 379 -35.50 39.47 19.14
C ASP A 379 -36.96 39.56 18.76
N VAL A 380 -37.82 39.69 19.76
CA VAL A 380 -39.22 40.06 19.58
C VAL A 380 -39.58 41.24 20.47
N ALA A 381 -40.35 42.18 19.91
CA ALA A 381 -40.78 43.38 20.61
C ALA A 381 -42.25 43.30 21.07
N VAL A 382 -42.50 43.71 22.31
CA VAL A 382 -43.85 43.98 22.83
C VAL A 382 -43.90 45.44 23.27
N ILE A 383 -44.90 46.18 22.78
CA ILE A 383 -44.96 47.64 22.98
C ILE A 383 -46.11 48.06 23.87
N VAL A 384 -45.87 49.09 24.69
CA VAL A 384 -46.87 49.83 25.45
C VAL A 384 -46.87 51.27 24.91
N PRO A 385 -47.65 51.56 23.86
CA PRO A 385 -47.58 52.84 23.16
C PRO A 385 -48.08 53.98 24.06
N HIS A 386 -47.57 55.19 23.85
CA HIS A 386 -48.06 56.39 24.55
C HIS A 386 -49.47 56.78 24.10
N ASP A 387 -49.74 56.73 22.78
CA ASP A 387 -51.01 57.12 22.16
C ASP A 387 -51.62 55.98 21.35
N LYS A 388 -52.95 55.82 21.47
CA LYS A 388 -53.73 54.91 20.62
C LYS A 388 -54.00 55.54 19.24
N GLY A 389 -52.95 55.76 18.45
CA GLY A 389 -53.08 56.15 17.05
C GLY A 389 -53.64 54.98 16.22
N LYS A 390 -54.67 55.21 15.39
CA LYS A 390 -55.23 54.21 14.47
C LYS A 390 -54.16 53.74 13.48
N LYS A 391 -53.98 52.42 13.41
CA LYS A 391 -53.36 51.57 12.37
C LYS A 391 -52.37 52.23 11.41
#